data_AF-A0AA37S1H2-F1
#
_entry.id   AF-A0AA37S1H2-F1
#
_cell.length_a   1.000
_cell.length_b   1.000
_cell.length_c   1.000
_cell.angle_alpha   90.00
_cell.angle_beta   90.00
_cell.angle_gamma   90.00
#
_symmetry.space_group_name_H-M   'P 1'
#
loop_
_entity.id
_entity.type
_entity.pdbx_description
1 polymer ?
#
loop_
_entity_poly.entity_id
_entity_poly.type
_entity_poly.pdbx_seq_one_letter_code
_entity_poly.pdbx_strand_id
1 'polypeptide(L)'
;MDRIYLKDAYIVSVYDYKEFEKIFLGEFLSGGVIEDETFRFRPFQQIVTSKIVSKSADEDKLEIYTHSGSCYESRSLFGRSSFRNERAT
;
A
#
# COMPACT_ATOMS: atom_id res chain seq x y z
N MET A 1 10.59 14.66 -5.09
CA MET A 1 10.11 13.27 -5.28
C MET A 1 8.99 13.11 -4.28
N ASP A 2 7.76 13.22 -4.76
CA ASP A 2 6.59 13.42 -3.91
C ASP A 2 6.13 12.11 -3.28
N ARG A 3 5.88 12.13 -1.97
CA ARG A 3 5.58 10.93 -1.17
C ARG A 3 4.17 10.95 -0.61
N ILE A 4 3.66 9.76 -0.30
CA ILE A 4 2.43 9.57 0.48
C ILE A 4 2.78 8.71 1.69
N TYR A 5 2.30 9.09 2.86
CA TYR A 5 2.48 8.36 4.10
C TYR A 5 1.15 7.78 4.58
N LEU A 6 1.14 6.48 4.83
CA LEU A 6 -0.01 5.72 5.29
C LEU A 6 0.21 5.23 6.72
N LYS A 7 -0.80 5.37 7.59
CA LYS A 7 -0.90 4.65 8.86
C LYS A 7 -1.89 3.51 8.76
N ASP A 8 -1.81 2.63 9.76
CA ASP A 8 -2.77 1.54 9.97
C ASP A 8 -2.99 0.78 8.67
N ALA A 9 -1.88 0.45 8.02
CA ALA A 9 -1.87 -0.08 6.67
C ALA A 9 -1.82 -1.61 6.70
N TYR A 10 -2.64 -2.23 5.87
CA TYR A 10 -2.83 -3.67 5.81
C TYR A 10 -2.73 -4.14 4.37
N ILE A 11 -2.12 -5.31 4.18
CA ILE A 11 -2.25 -6.05 2.94
C ILE A 11 -3.57 -6.81 3.00
N VAL A 12 -4.44 -6.59 2.03
CA VAL A 12 -5.74 -7.24 1.93
C VAL A 12 -5.82 -8.11 0.69
N SER A 13 -6.37 -9.32 0.85
CA SER A 13 -6.66 -10.23 -0.25
C SER A 13 -8.07 -9.99 -0.76
N VAL A 14 -8.20 -9.68 -2.05
CA VAL A 14 -9.49 -9.39 -2.69
C VAL A 14 -9.94 -10.59 -3.49
N TYR A 15 -11.21 -10.95 -3.34
CA TYR A 15 -11.86 -12.05 -4.04
C TYR A 15 -13.12 -11.55 -4.75
N ASP A 16 -13.35 -12.05 -5.96
CA ASP A 16 -14.61 -11.92 -6.67
C ASP A 16 -15.42 -13.21 -6.46
N TYR A 17 -16.73 -13.07 -6.31
CA TYR A 17 -17.63 -14.21 -6.13
C TYR A 17 -18.56 -14.26 -7.36
N LYS A 18 -18.32 -15.24 -8.23
CA LYS A 18 -19.13 -15.47 -9.43
C LYS A 18 -19.50 -16.93 -9.52
N GLU A 19 -20.78 -17.20 -9.80
CA GLU A 19 -21.29 -18.57 -10.02
C GLU A 19 -20.91 -19.55 -8.89
N PHE A 20 -20.94 -19.08 -7.64
CA PHE A 20 -20.54 -19.82 -6.44
C PHE A 20 -19.05 -20.20 -6.35
N GLU A 21 -18.22 -19.73 -7.27
CA GLU A 21 -16.76 -19.83 -7.20
C GLU A 21 -16.14 -18.58 -6.58
N LYS A 22 -15.17 -18.79 -5.69
CA LYS A 22 -14.38 -17.73 -5.06
C LYS A 22 -13.09 -17.52 -5.85
N ILE A 23 -13.06 -16.47 -6.66
CA ILE A 23 -11.94 -16.15 -7.56
C ILE A 23 -11.01 -15.17 -6.86
N PHE A 24 -9.73 -15.51 -6.71
CA PHE A 24 -8.73 -14.59 -6.16
C PHE A 24 -8.31 -13.54 -7.18
N LEU A 25 -8.52 -12.25 -6.87
CA LEU A 25 -8.17 -11.14 -7.76
C LEU A 25 -6.73 -10.64 -7.54
N GLY A 26 -6.27 -10.71 -6.28
CA GLY A 26 -4.93 -10.29 -5.90
C GLY A 26 -4.89 -9.68 -4.51
N GLU A 27 -3.70 -9.21 -4.16
CA GLU A 27 -3.45 -8.48 -2.92
C GLU A 27 -3.31 -6.99 -3.20
N PHE A 28 -3.72 -6.17 -2.24
CA PHE A 28 -3.71 -4.72 -2.32
C PHE A 28 -3.24 -4.14 -1.00
N LEU A 29 -2.58 -2.99 -1.03
CA LEU A 29 -2.26 -2.24 0.18
C LEU A 29 -3.43 -1.28 0.48
N SER A 30 -3.95 -1.33 1.69
CA SER A 30 -4.99 -0.41 2.18
C SER A 30 -4.44 0.33 3.39
N GLY A 31 -4.76 1.62 3.54
CA GLY A 31 -4.30 2.40 4.69
C GLY A 31 -4.90 3.82 4.71
N GLY A 32 -4.75 4.50 5.84
CA GLY A 32 -5.19 5.87 6.01
C GLY A 32 -4.06 6.86 5.71
N VAL A 33 -4.31 7.84 4.86
CA VAL A 33 -3.33 8.90 4.54
C VAL A 33 -3.08 9.77 5.77
N ILE A 34 -1.82 9.96 6.15
CA ILE A 34 -1.42 10.93 7.17
C ILE A 34 -0.94 12.22 6.51
N GLU A 35 -0.10 12.06 5.49
CA GLU A 35 0.55 13.15 4.78
C GLU A 35 0.68 12.76 3.31
N ASP A 36 0.44 13.73 2.42
CA ASP A 36 0.52 13.56 0.98
C ASP A 36 1.18 14.79 0.35
N GLU A 37 2.44 14.63 -0.06
CA GLU A 37 3.22 15.66 -0.75
C GLU A 37 2.81 15.78 -2.23
N THR A 38 2.03 14.83 -2.76
CA THR A 38 1.51 14.85 -4.14
C THR A 38 0.20 15.64 -4.28
N PHE A 39 -0.40 16.07 -3.15
CA PHE A 39 -1.69 16.78 -3.07
C PHE A 39 -2.86 16.04 -3.75
N ARG A 40 -2.79 14.70 -3.85
CA ARG A 40 -3.83 13.86 -4.46
C ARG A 40 -4.92 13.46 -3.47
N PHE A 41 -4.59 13.37 -2.19
CA PHE A 41 -5.44 12.82 -1.16
C PHE A 41 -5.57 13.77 0.03
N ARG A 42 -6.71 13.70 0.71
CA ARG A 42 -6.92 14.46 1.95
C ARG A 42 -6.30 13.73 3.13
N PRO A 43 -5.85 14.45 4.18
CA PRO A 43 -5.50 13.83 5.45
C PRO A 43 -6.63 12.94 5.96
N PHE A 44 -6.26 11.78 6.49
CA PHE A 44 -7.13 10.72 7.02
C PHE A 44 -8.03 10.03 5.98
N GLN A 45 -7.86 10.31 4.69
CA GLN A 45 -8.56 9.57 3.64
C GLN A 45 -8.09 8.12 3.62
N GLN A 46 -9.02 7.17 3.68
CA GLN A 46 -8.72 5.77 3.43
C GLN A 46 -8.47 5.56 1.94
N ILE A 47 -7.37 4.92 1.60
CA ILE A 47 -7.05 4.56 0.22
C ILE A 47 -6.77 3.07 0.08
N VAL A 48 -6.97 2.56 -1.13
CA VAL A 48 -6.53 1.24 -1.57
C VAL A 48 -5.65 1.44 -2.80
N THR A 49 -4.49 0.81 -2.84
CA THR A 49 -3.54 0.93 -3.95
C THR A 49 -3.99 0.14 -5.17
N SER A 50 -3.20 0.16 -6.24
CA SER A 50 -3.30 -0.87 -7.27
C SER A 50 -2.80 -2.23 -6.75
N LYS A 51 -3.04 -3.29 -7.54
CA LYS A 51 -2.66 -4.66 -7.21
C LYS A 51 -1.16 -4.76 -6.90
N ILE A 52 -0.81 -5.47 -5.84
CA ILE A 52 0.57 -5.80 -5.50
C ILE A 52 1.10 -6.81 -6.52
N VAL A 53 2.29 -6.52 -7.06
CA VAL A 53 2.99 -7.36 -8.03
C VAL A 53 4.12 -8.11 -7.36
N SER A 54 4.84 -7.47 -6.44
CA SER A 54 5.90 -8.12 -5.65
C SER A 54 6.03 -7.50 -4.27
N LYS A 55 6.63 -8.28 -3.37
CA LYS A 55 7.00 -7.89 -2.01
C LYS A 55 8.44 -8.33 -1.78
N SER A 56 9.25 -7.46 -1.18
CA SER A 56 10.62 -7.79 -0.77
C SER A 56 10.78 -7.43 0.70
N ALA A 57 11.36 -8.32 1.49
CA ALA A 57 11.68 -8.05 2.88
C ALA A 57 13.20 -8.05 3.03
N ASP A 58 13.76 -6.93 3.50
CA ASP A 58 15.17 -6.77 3.82
C ASP A 58 15.28 -6.29 5.28
N GLU A 59 15.83 -7.16 6.13
CA GLU A 59 15.88 -6.99 7.59
C GLU A 59 14.52 -6.57 8.19
N ASP A 60 14.40 -5.31 8.62
CA ASP A 60 13.22 -4.72 9.25
C ASP A 60 12.32 -3.94 8.26
N LYS A 61 12.63 -3.99 6.96
CA LYS A 61 11.96 -3.24 5.90
C LYS A 61 11.20 -4.15 4.95
N LEU A 62 9.91 -3.87 4.76
CA LEU A 62 9.07 -4.48 3.74
C LEU A 62 8.84 -3.49 2.61
N GLU A 63 9.27 -3.83 1.41
CA GLU A 63 9.00 -3.12 0.17
C GLU A 63 7.87 -3.80 -0.61
N ILE A 64 6.97 -3.00 -1.16
CA ILE A 64 5.79 -3.46 -1.89
C ILE A 64 5.74 -2.72 -3.22
N TYR A 65 5.82 -3.47 -4.31
CA TYR A 65 5.71 -2.94 -5.66
C TYR A 65 4.32 -3.22 -6.20
N THR A 66 3.68 -2.17 -6.71
CA THR A 66 2.30 -2.23 -7.19
C THR A 66 2.25 -2.08 -8.71
N HIS A 67 1.18 -2.57 -9.33
CA HIS A 67 0.98 -2.58 -10.78
C HIS A 67 1.02 -1.16 -11.39
N SER A 68 0.68 -0.13 -10.62
CA SER A 68 0.79 1.27 -11.05
C SER A 68 2.23 1.82 -11.05
N GLY A 69 3.24 0.99 -10.79
CA GLY A 69 4.64 1.41 -10.70
C GLY A 69 4.99 2.16 -9.42
N SER A 70 4.13 2.11 -8.39
CA SER A 70 4.41 2.71 -7.08
C SER A 70 5.10 1.69 -6.17
N CYS A 71 6.14 2.13 -5.46
CA CYS A 71 6.81 1.36 -4.42
C CYS A 71 6.36 1.87 -3.05
N TYR A 72 6.02 0.97 -2.13
CA TYR A 72 5.69 1.31 -0.75
C TYR A 72 6.64 0.63 0.22
N GLU A 73 7.19 1.37 1.16
CA GLU A 73 8.15 0.85 2.13
C GLU A 73 7.61 0.95 3.54
N SER A 74 7.69 -0.14 4.31
CA SER A 74 7.33 -0.11 5.73
C SER A 74 8.40 0.62 6.52
N ARG A 75 7.97 1.54 7.37
CA ARG A 75 8.83 2.23 8.33
C ARG A 75 8.24 2.10 9.72
N SER A 76 9.08 1.64 10.65
CA SER A 76 8.79 1.73 12.08
C SER A 76 8.99 3.17 12.53
N LEU A 77 7.91 3.84 12.92
CA LEU A 77 7.94 5.16 13.54
C LEU A 77 7.30 5.03 14.91
N PHE A 78 8.08 5.21 15.98
CA PHE A 78 7.59 5.22 17.36
C PHE A 78 6.73 4.00 17.74
N GLY A 79 7.14 2.80 17.31
CA GLY A 79 6.41 1.55 17.59
C GLY A 79 5.15 1.33 16.76
N ARG A 80 4.93 2.11 15.70
CA ARG A 80 3.85 1.91 14.72
C ARG A 80 4.42 1.71 13.31
N SER A 81 3.85 0.76 12.59
CA SER A 81 4.19 0.51 11.19
C SER A 81 3.43 1.47 10.28
N SER A 82 4.15 2.17 9.41
CA SER A 82 3.60 3.06 8.39
C SER A 82 4.17 2.71 7.03
N PHE A 83 3.48 3.05 5.94
CA PHE A 83 4.01 2.85 4.59
C PHE A 83 4.25 4.17 3.90
N ARG A 84 5.38 4.27 3.21
CA ARG A 84 5.76 5.44 2.43
C ARG A 84 5.80 5.09 0.95
N ASN A 85 5.13 5.86 0.11
CA ASN A 85 5.17 5.71 -1.34
C ASN A 85 6.39 6.44 -1.96
N GLU A 86 7.17 5.73 -2.77
CA GLU A 86 8.16 6.25 -3.70
C GLU A 86 7.75 5.91 -5.15
N ARG A 87 7.64 6.91 -6.03
CA ARG A 87 7.45 6.62 -7.46
C ARG A 87 8.75 6.05 -8.03
N ALA A 88 8.69 4.86 -8.64
CA ALA A 88 9.82 4.36 -9.41
C ALA A 88 10.07 5.32 -10.59
N THR A 89 11.33 5.73 -10.76
CA THR A 89 11.76 6.65 -11.83
C THR A 89 12.12 5.87 -13.08
#